data_AF-G2YTV9-F1
#
_entry.id   AF-G2YTV9-F1
#
_cell.length_a   1.000
_cell.length_b   1.000
_cell.length_c   1.000
_cell.angle_alpha   90.00
_cell.angle_beta   90.00
_cell.angle_gamma   90.00
#
_symmetry.space_group_name_H-M   'P 1'
#
loop_
_entity.id
_entity.type
_entity.pdbx_description
1 polymer ?
#
loop_
_entity_poly.entity_id
_entity_poly.type
_entity_poly.pdbx_seq_one_letter_code
_entity_poly.pdbx_strand_id
1 'polypeptide(L)'
;MGSNTLVLTSADKHYVDIRILDPSHPPPNSTSDPQAILRLEWGFAGTAISTPAVFKDGDKSILIKPAHTQWVHEIDNKIRNPGPNDRDEGYMYPVEGTNEVLEKGAMVNPDTGKVEDYEELWEDLEVGMTEGEKNDYFVSWVLKTKDAGEVNGMVIRIGEWVQGVMRKGDDFSVVGWKWTIEEGWKRVLAIGEEFGLDSRVFGKEISVGDSIKVDSGVEWEFKSCHKHRK
;
A
#
# COMPACT_ATOMS: atom_id res chain seq x y z
N MET A 1 7.58 18.55 7.37
CA MET A 1 7.83 18.33 5.94
C MET A 1 6.76 17.37 5.47
N GLY A 2 6.08 17.64 4.34
CA GLY A 2 5.11 16.69 3.79
C GLY A 2 5.82 15.51 3.10
N SER A 3 5.11 14.41 2.88
CA SER A 3 5.51 13.29 2.04
C SER A 3 4.57 13.15 0.85
N ASN A 4 5.06 12.56 -0.24
CA ASN A 4 4.21 11.98 -1.26
C ASN A 4 3.87 10.56 -0.81
N THR A 5 2.68 10.39 -0.25
CA THR A 5 2.20 9.14 0.33
C THR A 5 1.08 8.58 -0.53
N LEU A 6 1.12 7.28 -0.81
CA LEU A 6 0.00 6.53 -1.36
C LEU A 6 -0.16 5.22 -0.59
N VAL A 7 -1.37 4.92 -0.16
CA VAL A 7 -1.72 3.66 0.49
C VAL A 7 -2.69 2.90 -0.41
N LEU A 8 -2.33 1.66 -0.76
CA LEU A 8 -3.28 0.74 -1.40
C LEU A 8 -3.76 -0.26 -0.36
N THR A 9 -5.07 -0.32 -0.13
CA THR A 9 -5.70 -1.32 0.75
C THR A 9 -6.67 -2.19 -0.05
N SER A 10 -6.39 -3.50 -0.11
CA SER A 10 -7.23 -4.46 -0.81
C SER A 10 -8.51 -4.79 -0.02
N ALA A 11 -9.49 -5.42 -0.68
CA ALA A 11 -10.77 -5.78 -0.06
C ALA A 11 -10.63 -6.82 1.07
N ASP A 12 -9.67 -7.73 0.93
CA ASP A 12 -9.25 -8.72 1.94
C ASP A 12 -8.27 -8.14 2.97
N LYS A 13 -8.16 -6.80 3.02
CA LYS A 13 -7.45 -6.05 4.06
C LYS A 13 -5.94 -6.25 4.08
N HIS A 14 -5.32 -6.54 2.94
CA HIS A 14 -3.89 -6.32 2.80
C HIS A 14 -3.63 -4.85 2.46
N TYR A 15 -2.50 -4.31 2.90
CA TYR A 15 -2.13 -2.94 2.56
C TYR A 15 -0.65 -2.80 2.21
N VAL A 16 -0.35 -1.79 1.40
CA VAL A 16 0.98 -1.26 1.13
C VAL A 16 0.93 0.25 1.32
N ASP A 17 1.71 0.79 2.25
CA ASP A 17 1.91 2.22 2.51
C ASP A 17 3.36 2.57 2.14
N ILE A 18 3.51 3.53 1.22
CA ILE A 18 4.81 4.09 0.85
C ILE A 18 4.77 5.61 0.96
N ARG A 19 5.71 6.15 1.75
CA ARG A 19 5.87 7.56 2.06
C ARG A 19 7.21 8.05 1.52
N ILE A 20 7.18 8.91 0.51
CA ILE A 20 8.39 9.49 -0.11
C ILE A 20 8.58 10.93 0.37
N LEU A 21 9.74 11.22 0.97
CA LEU A 21 10.13 12.57 1.37
C LEU A 21 10.34 13.49 0.17
N ASP A 22 10.24 14.77 0.47
CA ASP A 22 10.45 15.87 -0.46
C ASP A 22 9.51 15.78 -1.68
N PRO A 23 8.21 16.05 -1.46
CA PRO A 23 7.21 16.01 -2.53
C PRO A 23 7.42 17.10 -3.59
N SER A 24 8.35 18.05 -3.38
CA SER A 24 8.69 19.05 -4.39
C SER A 24 9.49 18.47 -5.57
N HIS A 25 10.05 17.28 -5.40
CA HIS A 25 10.75 16.54 -6.45
C HIS A 25 9.98 15.27 -6.84
N PRO A 26 10.02 14.85 -8.13
CA PRO A 26 9.41 13.60 -8.56
C PRO A 26 9.88 12.42 -7.71
N PRO A 27 9.03 11.40 -7.43
CA PRO A 27 9.46 10.20 -6.75
C PRO A 27 10.66 9.54 -7.46
N PRO A 28 11.60 8.92 -6.71
CA PRO A 28 12.67 8.16 -7.32
C PRO A 28 12.10 7.05 -8.21
N ASN A 29 12.63 6.88 -9.42
CA ASN A 29 12.11 5.89 -10.37
C ASN A 29 13.24 5.08 -11.05
N SER A 30 14.37 4.97 -10.36
CA SER A 30 15.54 4.22 -10.83
C SER A 30 16.13 3.40 -9.71
N THR A 31 16.24 2.11 -9.94
CA THR A 31 16.94 1.15 -9.06
C THR A 31 18.46 1.33 -9.08
N SER A 32 18.99 2.11 -10.01
CA SER A 32 20.43 2.43 -10.09
C SER A 32 20.88 3.56 -9.16
N ASP A 33 19.96 4.29 -8.52
CA ASP A 33 20.30 5.37 -7.60
C ASP A 33 20.35 4.86 -6.15
N PRO A 34 21.55 4.64 -5.58
CA PRO A 34 21.67 4.17 -4.20
C PRO A 34 21.25 5.22 -3.16
N GLN A 35 21.17 6.50 -3.52
CA GLN A 35 20.74 7.56 -2.61
C GLN A 35 19.22 7.69 -2.53
N ALA A 36 18.48 7.06 -3.46
CA ALA A 36 17.03 7.10 -3.49
C ALA A 36 16.41 6.59 -2.18
N ILE A 37 17.06 5.63 -1.50
CA ILE A 37 16.61 5.10 -0.21
C ILE A 37 16.52 6.16 0.89
N LEU A 38 17.33 7.22 0.81
CA LEU A 38 17.28 8.34 1.77
C LEU A 38 16.00 9.16 1.66
N ARG A 39 15.27 9.03 0.54
CA ARG A 39 13.95 9.65 0.35
C ARG A 39 12.80 8.74 0.78
N LEU A 40 13.04 7.46 1.05
CA LEU A 40 12.01 6.58 1.60
C LEU A 40 11.86 6.89 3.09
N GLU A 41 10.80 7.60 3.46
CA GLU A 41 10.49 7.88 4.85
C GLU A 41 10.07 6.58 5.55
N TRP A 42 9.02 5.95 5.01
CA TRP A 42 8.51 4.68 5.48
C TRP A 42 7.92 3.92 4.30
N GLY A 43 8.28 2.65 4.19
CA GLY A 43 7.66 1.71 3.26
C GLY A 43 7.34 0.45 4.02
N PHE A 44 6.06 0.10 4.09
CA PHE A 44 5.61 -1.03 4.87
C PHE A 44 4.32 -1.63 4.32
N ALA A 45 4.08 -2.88 4.69
CA ALA A 45 2.94 -3.65 4.22
C ALA A 45 2.55 -4.71 5.22
N GLY A 46 1.29 -5.13 5.17
CA GLY A 46 0.76 -6.11 6.09
C GLY A 46 -0.73 -6.32 5.94
N THR A 47 -1.40 -6.56 7.06
CA THR A 47 -2.85 -6.73 7.13
C THR A 47 -3.51 -5.73 8.06
N ALA A 48 -4.70 -5.27 7.69
CA ALA A 48 -5.50 -4.33 8.47
C ALA A 48 -6.67 -5.04 9.16
N ILE A 49 -6.95 -4.64 10.40
CA ILE A 49 -8.09 -5.10 11.18
C ILE A 49 -8.93 -3.87 11.51
N SER A 50 -10.14 -3.79 10.94
CA SER A 50 -11.00 -2.61 11.07
C SER A 50 -12.31 -2.92 11.77
N THR A 51 -12.75 -2.00 12.63
CA THR A 51 -14.12 -1.90 13.11
C THR A 51 -14.82 -0.72 12.42
N PRO A 52 -16.06 -0.89 11.92
CA PRO A 52 -16.73 0.15 11.16
C PRO A 52 -17.18 1.31 12.04
N ALA A 53 -17.31 2.48 11.43
CA ALA A 53 -17.93 3.64 12.07
C ALA A 53 -19.41 3.37 12.40
N VAL A 54 -19.88 3.95 13.50
CA VAL A 54 -21.28 3.87 13.92
C VAL A 54 -21.89 5.26 13.79
N PHE A 55 -22.97 5.35 13.03
CA PHE A 55 -23.77 6.56 12.85
C PHE A 55 -25.11 6.41 13.54
N LYS A 56 -25.79 7.53 13.80
CA LYS A 56 -27.15 7.51 14.35
C LYS A 56 -28.12 6.88 13.33
N ASP A 57 -29.04 6.06 13.82
CA ASP A 57 -30.08 5.47 12.97
C ASP A 57 -30.90 6.54 12.26
N GLY A 58 -31.00 6.42 10.94
CA GLY A 58 -31.71 7.35 10.08
C GLY A 58 -30.97 8.66 9.78
N ASP A 59 -29.78 8.89 10.33
CA ASP A 59 -28.99 10.11 10.11
C ASP A 59 -27.48 9.85 10.09
N LYS A 60 -26.93 9.73 8.88
CA LYS A 60 -25.50 9.50 8.64
C LYS A 60 -24.61 10.74 8.87
N SER A 61 -25.18 11.91 9.15
CA SER A 61 -24.39 13.10 9.51
C SER A 61 -23.90 13.05 10.96
N ILE A 62 -24.53 12.23 11.81
CA ILE A 62 -24.21 12.17 13.24
C ILE A 62 -23.36 10.93 13.53
N LEU A 63 -22.04 11.14 13.62
CA LEU A 63 -21.07 10.13 14.02
C LEU A 63 -21.19 9.84 15.53
N ILE A 64 -21.51 8.59 15.89
CA ILE A 64 -21.56 8.12 17.27
C ILE A 64 -20.21 7.53 17.70
N LYS A 65 -19.57 6.78 16.80
CA LYS A 65 -18.25 6.20 17.02
C LYS A 65 -17.47 6.20 15.70
N PRO A 66 -16.24 6.73 15.65
CA PRO A 66 -15.38 6.62 14.47
C PRO A 66 -15.07 5.15 14.15
N ALA A 67 -14.71 4.88 12.90
CA ALA A 67 -14.09 3.59 12.59
C ALA A 67 -12.73 3.51 13.32
N HIS A 68 -12.27 2.31 13.61
CA HIS A 68 -10.96 2.09 14.21
C HIS A 68 -10.25 1.00 13.43
N THR A 69 -9.04 1.28 12.99
CA THR A 69 -8.22 0.33 12.24
C THR A 69 -6.89 0.13 12.95
N GLN A 70 -6.42 -1.10 12.94
CA GLN A 70 -5.07 -1.48 13.33
C GLN A 70 -4.38 -2.06 12.11
N TRP A 71 -3.16 -1.62 11.80
CA TRP A 71 -2.39 -2.21 10.70
C TRP A 71 -1.22 -3.01 11.28
N VAL A 72 -1.23 -4.32 11.04
CA VAL A 72 -0.21 -5.26 11.54
C VAL A 72 0.88 -5.39 10.49
N HIS A 73 2.10 -5.02 10.85
CA HIS A 73 3.21 -4.96 9.90
C HIS A 73 3.73 -6.37 9.64
N GLU A 74 3.88 -6.73 8.37
CA GLU A 74 4.54 -7.97 7.92
C GLU A 74 5.90 -7.67 7.28
N ILE A 75 6.01 -6.52 6.61
CA ILE A 75 7.20 -6.04 5.92
C ILE A 75 7.37 -4.56 6.24
N ASP A 76 8.55 -4.15 6.71
CA ASP A 76 8.79 -2.77 7.15
C ASP A 76 10.27 -2.39 6.89
N ASN A 77 10.53 -1.18 6.37
CA ASN A 77 11.90 -0.70 6.16
C ASN A 77 12.63 -0.31 7.46
N LYS A 78 11.89 0.14 8.48
CA LYS A 78 12.38 0.54 9.81
C LYS A 78 12.46 -0.65 10.79
N ILE A 79 11.64 -1.68 10.61
CA ILE A 79 11.63 -2.88 11.46
C ILE A 79 12.02 -4.11 10.64
N ARG A 80 13.20 -4.68 10.93
CA ARG A 80 13.75 -5.80 10.15
C ARG A 80 12.88 -7.06 10.20
N ASN A 81 12.37 -7.39 11.38
CA ASN A 81 11.54 -8.57 11.63
C ASN A 81 10.32 -8.15 12.43
N PRO A 82 9.27 -7.60 11.78
CA PRO A 82 8.04 -7.24 12.46
C PRO A 82 7.43 -8.44 13.19
N GLY A 83 7.09 -8.26 14.46
CA GLY A 83 6.35 -9.19 15.28
C GLY A 83 4.87 -8.83 15.36
N PRO A 84 4.06 -9.66 16.04
CA PRO A 84 2.61 -9.47 16.13
C PRO A 84 2.16 -8.19 16.87
N ASN A 85 3.09 -7.52 17.55
CA ASN A 85 2.84 -6.26 18.26
C ASN A 85 3.38 -5.04 17.50
N ASP A 86 4.09 -5.23 16.40
CA ASP A 86 4.53 -4.14 15.53
C ASP A 86 3.35 -3.74 14.65
N ARG A 87 2.54 -2.85 15.19
CA ARG A 87 1.34 -2.30 14.57
C ARG A 87 1.18 -0.84 14.93
N ASP A 88 0.59 -0.09 14.02
CA ASP A 88 -0.02 1.20 14.27
C ASP A 88 -1.54 1.05 14.42
N GLU A 89 -2.18 2.08 14.98
CA GLU A 89 -3.63 2.11 15.12
C GLU A 89 -4.18 3.54 15.14
N GLY A 90 -5.33 3.71 14.47
CA GLY A 90 -5.93 5.00 14.23
C GLY A 90 -7.45 4.96 14.25
N TYR A 91 -8.04 6.03 14.78
CA TYR A 91 -9.47 6.31 14.67
C TYR A 91 -9.73 7.17 13.45
N MET A 92 -10.66 6.72 12.60
CA MET A 92 -10.96 7.35 11.32
C MET A 92 -12.24 8.19 11.45
N TYR A 93 -12.09 9.51 11.31
CA TYR A 93 -13.16 10.50 11.38
C TYR A 93 -13.45 11.02 9.96
N PRO A 94 -14.56 10.61 9.33
CA PRO A 94 -14.96 11.15 8.02
C PRO A 94 -15.16 12.66 8.10
N VAL A 95 -14.69 13.38 7.10
CA VAL A 95 -14.89 14.83 6.99
C VAL A 95 -16.17 15.10 6.19
N GLU A 96 -17.16 15.70 6.84
CA GLU A 96 -18.48 15.92 6.26
C GLU A 96 -18.42 16.70 4.93
N GLY A 97 -19.09 16.17 3.91
CA GLY A 97 -19.18 16.80 2.59
C GLY A 97 -17.96 16.61 1.69
N THR A 98 -16.99 15.77 2.08
CA THR A 98 -15.76 15.49 1.32
C THR A 98 -15.51 13.98 1.17
N ASN A 99 -14.49 13.62 0.39
CA ASN A 99 -13.88 12.28 0.32
C ASN A 99 -12.69 12.14 1.29
N GLU A 100 -12.56 13.05 2.26
CA GLU A 100 -11.44 13.05 3.21
C GLU A 100 -11.79 12.34 4.51
N VAL A 101 -10.78 11.76 5.14
CA VAL A 101 -10.85 11.08 6.43
C VAL A 101 -9.69 11.54 7.30
N LEU A 102 -10.00 12.12 8.46
CA LEU A 102 -9.01 12.46 9.47
C LEU A 102 -8.74 11.25 10.35
N GLU A 103 -7.54 10.69 10.24
CA GLU A 103 -7.03 9.69 11.16
C GLU A 103 -6.44 10.38 12.40
N LYS A 104 -6.76 9.84 13.57
CA LYS A 104 -6.10 10.20 14.84
C LYS A 104 -5.61 8.96 15.54
N GLY A 105 -4.34 8.94 15.91
CA GLY A 105 -3.75 7.88 16.70
C GLY A 105 -2.74 8.42 17.70
N ALA A 106 -2.06 7.52 18.39
CA ALA A 106 -0.98 7.87 19.29
C ALA A 106 0.18 6.89 19.09
N MET A 107 1.39 7.41 18.93
CA MET A 107 2.59 6.60 18.71
C MET A 107 3.73 7.10 19.58
N VAL A 108 4.70 6.22 19.86
CA VAL A 108 5.94 6.64 20.51
C VAL A 108 6.75 7.46 19.51
N ASN A 109 6.97 8.74 19.82
CA ASN A 109 7.89 9.56 19.08
C ASN A 109 9.32 9.02 19.31
N PRO A 110 10.04 8.60 18.26
CA PRO A 110 11.37 7.99 18.40
C PRO A 110 12.43 8.96 18.95
N ASP A 111 12.27 10.27 18.73
CA ASP A 111 13.21 11.29 19.21
C ASP A 111 13.03 11.58 20.71
N THR A 112 11.79 11.53 21.19
CA THR A 112 11.45 11.89 22.58
C THR A 112 11.24 10.66 23.48
N GLY A 113 10.98 9.50 22.89
CA GLY A 113 10.59 8.26 23.57
C GLY A 113 9.22 8.34 24.24
N LYS A 114 8.42 9.36 23.95
CA LYS A 114 7.10 9.58 24.57
C LYS A 114 5.99 9.24 23.60
N VAL A 115 4.88 8.74 24.14
CA VAL A 115 3.64 8.62 23.37
C VAL A 115 3.12 10.02 23.07
N GLU A 116 2.96 10.32 21.79
CA GLU A 116 2.47 11.58 21.25
C GLU A 116 1.30 11.31 20.30
N ASP A 117 0.31 12.19 20.32
CA ASP A 117 -0.82 12.14 19.40
C ASP A 117 -0.35 12.53 17.99
N TYR A 118 -0.89 11.87 16.97
CA TYR A 118 -0.70 12.24 15.58
C TYR A 118 -2.04 12.41 14.86
N GLU A 119 -2.03 13.23 13.81
CA GLU A 119 -3.18 13.41 12.92
C GLU A 119 -2.71 13.28 11.46
N GLU A 120 -3.37 12.44 10.69
CA GLU A 120 -3.14 12.28 9.25
C GLU A 120 -4.46 12.53 8.50
N LEU A 121 -4.43 13.38 7.48
CA LEU A 121 -5.59 13.62 6.63
C LEU A 121 -5.44 12.81 5.35
N TRP A 122 -6.36 11.88 5.13
CA TRP A 122 -6.39 10.99 3.99
C TRP A 122 -7.47 11.43 3.01
N GLU A 123 -7.18 11.37 1.71
CA GLU A 123 -8.16 11.58 0.65
C GLU A 123 -8.36 10.27 -0.11
N ASP A 124 -9.61 9.79 -0.21
CA ASP A 124 -9.93 8.64 -1.04
C ASP A 124 -9.85 9.03 -2.52
N LEU A 125 -8.93 8.40 -3.25
CA LEU A 125 -8.77 8.61 -4.68
C LEU A 125 -9.76 7.78 -5.49
N GLU A 126 -10.39 8.39 -6.48
CA GLU A 126 -11.12 7.63 -7.50
C GLU A 126 -10.13 6.77 -8.31
N VAL A 127 -10.38 5.45 -8.29
CA VAL A 127 -9.54 4.50 -9.02
C VAL A 127 -9.99 4.41 -10.48
N GLY A 128 -9.05 4.66 -11.39
CA GLY A 128 -9.25 4.44 -12.82
C GLY A 128 -9.20 2.96 -13.23
N MET A 129 -9.84 2.67 -14.35
CA MET A 129 -9.84 1.34 -14.99
C MET A 129 -8.74 1.28 -16.04
N THR A 130 -8.20 0.08 -16.26
CA THR A 130 -7.24 -0.17 -17.34
C THR A 130 -7.93 -0.62 -18.63
N GLU A 131 -7.26 -0.46 -19.78
CA GLU A 131 -7.77 -1.01 -21.04
C GLU A 131 -8.01 -2.53 -20.93
N GLY A 132 -9.16 -2.98 -21.43
CA GLY A 132 -9.63 -4.37 -21.31
C GLY A 132 -10.50 -4.64 -20.08
N GLU A 133 -10.50 -3.75 -19.08
CA GLU A 133 -11.53 -3.77 -18.03
C GLU A 133 -12.83 -3.22 -18.62
N LYS A 134 -13.95 -3.87 -18.29
CA LYS A 134 -15.26 -3.34 -18.69
C LYS A 134 -15.56 -2.18 -17.75
N ASN A 135 -16.21 -1.12 -18.26
CA ASN A 135 -16.66 0.07 -17.50
C ASN A 135 -17.51 -0.21 -16.23
N ASP A 136 -17.73 -1.47 -15.89
CA ASP A 136 -18.46 -1.92 -14.74
C ASP A 136 -17.56 -2.44 -13.62
N TYR A 137 -16.27 -2.77 -13.81
CA TYR A 137 -15.41 -3.22 -12.72
C TYR A 137 -13.92 -2.91 -12.90
N PHE A 138 -13.21 -2.68 -11.80
CA PHE A 138 -11.74 -2.64 -11.76
C PHE A 138 -11.17 -3.93 -11.14
N VAL A 139 -9.96 -4.31 -11.53
CA VAL A 139 -9.26 -5.47 -10.97
C VAL A 139 -8.46 -5.07 -9.74
N SER A 140 -8.52 -5.92 -8.70
CA SER A 140 -7.63 -5.86 -7.56
C SER A 140 -7.03 -7.23 -7.27
N TRP A 141 -5.75 -7.27 -6.92
CA TRP A 141 -5.09 -8.48 -6.46
C TRP A 141 -3.96 -8.19 -5.48
N VAL A 142 -3.58 -9.21 -4.73
CA VAL A 142 -2.44 -9.20 -3.81
C VAL A 142 -1.48 -10.32 -4.18
N LEU A 143 -0.22 -9.96 -4.36
CA LEU A 143 0.90 -10.87 -4.50
C LEU A 143 1.71 -10.88 -3.20
N LYS A 144 2.09 -12.07 -2.75
CA LYS A 144 3.11 -12.26 -1.70
C LYS A 144 4.21 -13.18 -2.19
N THR A 145 5.42 -13.05 -1.66
CA THR A 145 6.47 -14.05 -1.89
C THR A 145 6.05 -15.40 -1.30
N LYS A 146 6.18 -16.49 -2.08
CA LYS A 146 5.60 -17.81 -1.74
C LYS A 146 6.26 -18.47 -0.52
N ASP A 147 7.58 -18.41 -0.44
CA ASP A 147 8.38 -18.96 0.66
C ASP A 147 9.09 -17.81 1.40
N ALA A 148 8.32 -17.04 2.16
CA ALA A 148 8.84 -15.91 2.92
C ALA A 148 9.96 -16.38 3.87
N GLY A 149 11.19 -15.94 3.59
CA GLY A 149 12.41 -16.34 4.29
C GLY A 149 13.39 -15.18 4.27
N GLU A 150 14.51 -15.32 3.57
CA GLU A 150 15.41 -14.19 3.34
C GLU A 150 14.77 -13.09 2.47
N VAL A 151 13.78 -13.45 1.64
CA VAL A 151 12.99 -12.52 0.83
C VAL A 151 11.55 -12.53 1.33
N ASN A 152 11.03 -11.35 1.67
CA ASN A 152 9.64 -11.14 2.04
C ASN A 152 9.09 -9.92 1.31
N GLY A 153 8.07 -10.11 0.47
CA GLY A 153 7.52 -9.05 -0.38
C GLY A 153 6.00 -9.12 -0.48
N MET A 154 5.40 -7.94 -0.66
CA MET A 154 3.98 -7.78 -0.95
C MET A 154 3.80 -6.75 -2.08
N VAL A 155 2.94 -7.08 -3.04
CA VAL A 155 2.56 -6.18 -4.13
C VAL A 155 1.05 -6.19 -4.26
N ILE A 156 0.44 -5.02 -4.32
CA ILE A 156 -1.02 -4.86 -4.45
C ILE A 156 -1.32 -4.11 -5.73
N ARG A 157 -2.32 -4.58 -6.47
CA ARG A 157 -2.98 -3.82 -7.53
C ARG A 157 -4.37 -3.39 -7.07
N ILE A 158 -4.72 -2.14 -7.37
CA ILE A 158 -6.08 -1.61 -7.29
C ILE A 158 -6.32 -0.77 -8.56
N GLY A 159 -7.07 -1.34 -9.51
CA GLY A 159 -7.37 -0.72 -10.81
C GLY A 159 -6.11 -0.31 -11.56
N GLU A 160 -5.95 1.00 -11.78
CA GLU A 160 -4.80 1.61 -12.47
C GLU A 160 -3.52 1.74 -11.63
N TRP A 161 -3.54 1.38 -10.34
CA TRP A 161 -2.39 1.50 -9.45
C TRP A 161 -1.83 0.14 -9.05
N VAL A 162 -0.50 0.05 -9.00
CA VAL A 162 0.25 -1.06 -8.38
C VAL A 162 1.30 -0.47 -7.45
N GLN A 163 1.39 -0.98 -6.22
CA GLN A 163 2.46 -0.65 -5.29
C GLN A 163 3.00 -1.92 -4.64
N GLY A 164 4.28 -1.93 -4.30
CA GLY A 164 4.86 -3.05 -3.58
C GLY A 164 6.11 -2.70 -2.79
N VAL A 165 6.32 -3.47 -1.74
CA VAL A 165 7.51 -3.45 -0.87
C VAL A 165 8.14 -4.84 -0.86
N MET A 166 9.47 -4.88 -0.71
CA MET A 166 10.21 -6.13 -0.60
C MET A 166 11.44 -5.92 0.28
N ARG A 167 11.59 -6.79 1.27
CA ARG A 167 12.83 -6.94 2.05
C ARG A 167 13.58 -8.18 1.57
N LYS A 168 14.89 -8.04 1.37
CA LYS A 168 15.80 -9.13 1.04
C LYS A 168 17.05 -9.02 1.92
N GLY A 169 17.10 -9.82 2.97
CA GLY A 169 18.09 -9.62 4.03
C GLY A 169 17.99 -8.21 4.63
N ASP A 170 19.08 -7.44 4.51
CA ASP A 170 19.14 -6.07 5.02
C ASP A 170 18.64 -5.02 4.02
N ASP A 171 18.54 -5.39 2.74
CA ASP A 171 18.10 -4.49 1.68
C ASP A 171 16.57 -4.34 1.68
N PHE A 172 16.11 -3.13 1.40
CA PHE A 172 14.69 -2.79 1.29
C PHE A 172 14.42 -2.09 -0.04
N SER A 173 13.37 -2.53 -0.71
CA SER A 173 13.01 -2.06 -2.05
C SER A 173 11.53 -1.72 -2.10
N VAL A 174 11.20 -0.66 -2.86
CA VAL A 174 9.81 -0.28 -3.14
C VAL A 174 9.63 0.03 -4.61
N VAL A 175 8.43 -0.25 -5.10
CA VAL A 175 8.07 -0.07 -6.50
C VAL A 175 6.64 0.41 -6.62
N GLY A 176 6.37 1.21 -7.65
CA GLY A 176 5.03 1.67 -7.98
C GLY A 176 4.84 1.80 -9.47
N TRP A 177 3.67 1.42 -9.97
CA TRP A 177 3.25 1.61 -11.35
C TRP A 177 1.89 2.28 -11.39
N LYS A 178 1.70 3.10 -12.44
CA LYS A 178 0.42 3.67 -12.81
C LYS A 178 0.12 3.31 -14.25
N TRP A 179 -1.12 2.91 -14.51
CA TRP A 179 -1.63 2.76 -15.86
C TRP A 179 -2.21 4.08 -16.38
N THR A 180 -1.96 4.39 -17.66
CA THR A 180 -2.65 5.48 -18.38
C THR A 180 -3.09 5.00 -19.76
N ILE A 181 -4.11 5.65 -20.32
CA ILE A 181 -4.58 5.37 -21.69
C ILE A 181 -3.46 5.56 -22.73
N GLU A 182 -2.59 6.55 -22.51
CA GLU A 182 -1.55 6.93 -23.48
C GLU A 182 -0.33 6.01 -23.45
N GLU A 183 0.11 5.59 -22.24
CA GLU A 183 1.39 4.90 -22.05
C GLU A 183 1.22 3.43 -21.60
N GLY A 184 -0.01 3.02 -21.27
CA GLY A 184 -0.25 1.76 -20.57
C GLY A 184 0.37 1.77 -19.18
N TRP A 185 0.88 0.62 -18.73
CA TRP A 185 1.55 0.50 -17.44
C TRP A 185 2.92 1.16 -17.46
N LYS A 186 3.12 2.17 -16.62
CA LYS A 186 4.38 2.87 -16.44
C LYS A 186 4.84 2.83 -15.00
N ARG A 187 6.12 2.57 -14.79
CA ARG A 187 6.72 2.66 -13.46
C ARG A 187 6.81 4.12 -13.06
N VAL A 188 6.32 4.44 -11.87
CA VAL A 188 6.30 5.80 -11.29
C VAL A 188 7.15 5.91 -10.03
N LEU A 189 7.52 4.77 -9.43
CA LEU A 189 8.38 4.69 -8.25
C LEU A 189 9.26 3.45 -8.37
N ALA A 190 10.55 3.59 -8.05
CA ALA A 190 11.49 2.49 -7.89
C ALA A 190 12.66 2.91 -7.00
N ILE A 191 12.86 2.17 -5.92
CA ILE A 191 13.98 2.30 -4.98
C ILE A 191 14.46 0.89 -4.65
N GLY A 192 15.77 0.68 -4.60
CA GLY A 192 16.38 -0.61 -4.25
C GLY A 192 16.46 -1.56 -5.44
N GLU A 193 16.19 -2.84 -5.21
CA GLU A 193 16.24 -3.89 -6.24
C GLU A 193 14.93 -3.97 -7.06
N GLU A 194 15.06 -4.44 -8.30
CA GLU A 194 13.90 -4.76 -9.14
C GLU A 194 13.17 -6.01 -8.62
N PHE A 195 11.84 -5.97 -8.66
CA PHE A 195 11.00 -7.09 -8.20
C PHE A 195 10.92 -8.21 -9.25
N GLY A 196 11.40 -7.94 -10.47
CA GLY A 196 11.26 -8.82 -11.64
C GLY A 196 9.82 -8.91 -12.18
N LEU A 197 8.90 -8.13 -11.60
CA LEU A 197 7.52 -8.01 -12.06
C LEU A 197 7.42 -6.91 -13.11
N ASP A 198 6.59 -7.13 -14.13
CA ASP A 198 6.34 -6.16 -15.17
C ASP A 198 4.88 -6.17 -15.64
N SER A 199 4.57 -5.29 -16.58
CA SER A 199 3.23 -5.08 -17.12
C SER A 199 2.56 -6.34 -17.69
N ARG A 200 3.33 -7.37 -18.06
CA ARG A 200 2.80 -8.66 -18.53
C ARG A 200 2.08 -9.41 -17.41
N VAL A 201 2.38 -9.14 -16.16
CA VAL A 201 1.66 -9.70 -15.01
C VAL A 201 0.37 -8.91 -14.75
N PHE A 202 0.43 -7.59 -14.92
CA PHE A 202 -0.64 -6.70 -14.46
C PHE A 202 -1.90 -6.82 -15.32
N GLY A 203 -1.79 -7.18 -16.61
CA GLY A 203 -2.93 -7.36 -17.52
C GLY A 203 -3.45 -8.80 -17.65
N LYS A 204 -2.90 -9.77 -16.93
CA LYS A 204 -3.33 -11.17 -17.05
C LYS A 204 -4.55 -11.47 -16.16
N GLU A 205 -5.39 -12.38 -16.62
CA GLU A 205 -6.37 -13.03 -15.77
C GLU A 205 -5.65 -14.09 -14.94
N ILE A 206 -5.67 -13.93 -13.62
CA ILE A 206 -4.88 -14.74 -12.69
C ILE A 206 -5.77 -15.17 -11.52
N SER A 207 -5.60 -16.42 -11.09
CA SER A 207 -6.35 -17.03 -10.00
C SER A 207 -5.54 -17.05 -8.72
N VAL A 208 -6.23 -17.11 -7.58
CA VAL A 208 -5.60 -17.33 -6.28
C VAL A 208 -4.85 -18.66 -6.29
N GLY A 209 -3.61 -18.66 -5.77
CA GLY A 209 -2.71 -19.80 -5.77
C GLY A 209 -1.83 -19.93 -7.01
N ASP A 210 -2.12 -19.18 -8.09
CA ASP A 210 -1.19 -19.05 -9.20
C ASP A 210 0.12 -18.41 -8.71
N SER A 211 1.23 -18.76 -9.36
CA SER A 211 2.54 -18.24 -9.00
C SER A 211 3.36 -17.85 -10.21
N ILE A 212 4.23 -16.87 -10.03
CA ILE A 212 5.12 -16.31 -11.05
C ILE A 212 6.52 -16.32 -10.48
N LYS A 213 7.38 -17.13 -11.09
CA LYS A 213 8.81 -17.12 -10.82
C LYS A 213 9.49 -16.13 -11.77
N VAL A 214 10.21 -15.18 -11.20
CA VAL A 214 10.97 -14.17 -11.95
C VAL A 214 12.43 -14.58 -12.09
N ASP A 215 13.18 -13.94 -13.00
CA ASP A 215 14.56 -14.32 -13.34
C ASP A 215 15.54 -14.24 -12.15
N SER A 216 15.24 -13.40 -11.15
CA SER A 216 16.01 -13.32 -9.90
C SER A 216 15.86 -14.56 -9.01
N GLY A 217 14.96 -15.48 -9.36
CA GLY A 217 14.63 -16.67 -8.59
C GLY A 217 13.50 -16.47 -7.58
N VAL A 218 13.07 -15.22 -7.33
CA VAL A 218 11.93 -14.91 -6.47
C VAL A 218 10.64 -15.47 -7.08
N GLU A 219 9.80 -16.07 -6.25
CA GLU A 219 8.49 -16.59 -6.65
C GLU A 219 7.39 -15.83 -5.92
N TRP A 220 6.51 -15.21 -6.70
CA TRP A 220 5.36 -14.44 -6.25
C TRP A 220 4.10 -15.29 -6.41
N GLU A 221 3.27 -15.36 -5.37
CA GLU A 221 2.00 -16.09 -5.36
C GLU A 221 0.82 -15.14 -5.18
N PHE A 222 -0.24 -15.36 -5.95
CA PHE A 222 -1.49 -14.62 -5.84
C PHE A 222 -2.27 -15.08 -4.61
N LYS A 223 -2.39 -14.20 -3.62
CA LYS A 223 -3.10 -14.46 -2.36
C LYS A 223 -4.57 -14.07 -2.44
N SER A 224 -4.89 -13.04 -3.22
CA SER A 224 -6.27 -12.63 -3.48
C SER A 224 -6.42 -12.00 -4.85
N CYS A 225 -7.62 -12.12 -5.40
CA CYS A 225 -8.02 -11.54 -6.67
C CYS A 225 -9.52 -11.21 -6.61
N HIS A 226 -9.86 -9.95 -6.87
CA HIS A 226 -11.21 -9.42 -6.80
C HIS A 226 -11.51 -8.57 -8.03
N LYS A 227 -12.75 -8.69 -8.54
CA LYS A 227 -13.31 -7.78 -9.54
C LYS A 227 -14.33 -6.91 -8.79
N HIS A 228 -14.04 -5.63 -8.63
CA HIS A 228 -14.90 -4.69 -7.89
C HIS A 228 -15.76 -3.90 -8.85
N ARG A 229 -17.08 -4.01 -8.69
CA ARG A 229 -18.00 -3.24 -9.53
C ARG A 229 -17.89 -1.74 -9.19
N LYS A 230 -17.80 -0.89 -10.22
CA LYS A 230 -17.85 0.57 -10.06
C LYS A 230 -19.27 1.02 -9.69
#